data_AF-A0A347UHM5-F1
#
_entry.id   AF-A0A347UHM5-F1
#
_cell.length_a   1.000
_cell.length_b   1.000
_cell.length_c   1.000
_cell.angle_alpha   90.00
_cell.angle_beta   90.00
_cell.angle_gamma   90.00
#
_symmetry.space_group_name_H-M   'P 1'
#
loop_
_entity.id
_entity.type
_entity.pdbx_description
1 polymer ?
#
loop_
_entity_poly.entity_id
_entity_poly.type
_entity_poly.pdbx_seq_one_letter_code
_entity_poly.pdbx_strand_id
1 'polypeptide(L)'
;MPFEIPYDYVVMLHLICAIFFLGAITTEVLVLAPLRGVLTEDEFCRIEFFMFRRIRRTYPLFLLPLYGSGFWMYAHYYSGSEGLGDFVSTSFGLLLTIKMTLALGMFSIFALAPHVFMPKVGAGKNAWTKAKHMLIVLGGPEDFRTDRFDGIHYLAFALGLGIIILAKLMFIL
;
A
#
# COMPACT_ATOMS: atom_id res chain seq x y z
N MET A 1 -12.66 16.15 29.93
CA MET A 1 -11.52 16.50 29.07
C MET A 1 -11.68 15.74 27.77
N PRO A 2 -11.71 16.40 26.59
CA PRO A 2 -11.68 15.67 25.34
C PRO A 2 -10.40 14.82 25.30
N PHE A 3 -10.51 13.58 24.84
CA PHE A 3 -9.36 12.69 24.66
C PHE A 3 -8.54 13.23 23.48
N GLU A 4 -7.53 14.05 23.76
CA GLU A 4 -6.57 14.48 22.75
C GLU A 4 -5.55 13.37 22.54
N ILE A 5 -5.54 12.79 21.34
CA ILE A 5 -4.57 11.77 20.95
C ILE A 5 -3.23 12.47 20.73
N PRO A 6 -2.18 12.18 21.52
CA PRO A 6 -0.91 12.87 21.33
C PRO A 6 -0.29 12.46 19.99
N TYR A 7 0.26 13.45 19.29
CA TYR A 7 0.80 13.31 17.94
C TYR A 7 1.82 12.16 17.82
N ASP A 8 2.71 12.03 18.81
CA ASP A 8 3.76 11.00 18.82
C ASP A 8 3.21 9.57 18.82
N TYR A 9 2.07 9.33 19.47
CA TYR A 9 1.41 8.02 19.42
C TYR A 9 0.85 7.71 18.03
N VAL A 10 0.33 8.72 17.34
CA VAL A 10 -0.16 8.56 15.95
C VAL A 10 1.01 8.26 15.01
N VAL A 11 2.13 8.97 15.16
CA VAL A 11 3.35 8.71 14.39
C VAL A 11 3.86 7.29 14.66
N MET A 12 3.93 6.87 15.92
CA MET A 12 4.37 5.53 16.29
C MET A 12 3.49 4.45 15.65
N LEU A 13 2.17 4.59 15.75
CA LEU A 13 1.22 3.68 15.09
C LEU A 13 1.43 3.66 13.57
N HIS A 14 1.59 4.82 12.95
CA HIS A 14 1.82 4.96 11.51
C HIS A 14 3.08 4.20 11.08
N LEU A 15 4.20 4.39 11.79
CA LEU A 15 5.47 3.74 11.49
C LEU A 15 5.40 2.22 11.66
N ILE A 16 4.76 1.73 12.71
CA ILE A 16 4.53 0.28 12.91
C ILE A 16 3.77 -0.29 11.72
N CYS A 17 2.68 0.35 11.30
CA CYS A 17 1.89 -0.11 10.16
C CYS A 17 2.67 -0.02 8.84
N ALA A 18 3.51 1.01 8.69
CA ALA A 18 4.36 1.19 7.51
C ALA A 18 5.41 0.07 7.39
N ILE A 19 6.00 -0.36 8.52
CA ILE A 19 6.94 -1.50 8.56
C ILE A 19 6.27 -2.78 8.06
N PHE A 20 5.08 -3.10 8.56
CA PHE A 20 4.37 -4.31 8.11
C PHE A 20 3.97 -4.23 6.63
N PHE A 21 3.50 -3.07 6.18
CA PHE A 21 3.07 -2.88 4.79
C PHE A 21 4.23 -2.94 3.80
N LEU A 22 5.29 -2.15 4.02
CA LEU A 22 6.44 -2.15 3.13
C LEU A 22 7.28 -3.43 3.29
N GLY A 23 7.34 -4.01 4.48
CA GLY A 23 8.02 -5.28 4.73
C GLY A 23 7.43 -6.43 3.90
N ALA A 24 6.10 -6.48 3.74
CA ALA A 24 5.47 -7.43 2.84
C ALA A 24 5.89 -7.20 1.38
N ILE A 25 5.82 -5.96 0.86
CA ILE A 25 6.28 -5.62 -0.50
C ILE A 25 7.76 -5.97 -0.71
N THR A 26 8.58 -5.68 0.29
CA THR A 26 10.01 -5.98 0.28
C THR A 26 10.25 -7.48 0.22
N THR A 27 9.45 -8.27 0.92
CA THR A 27 9.53 -9.74 0.89
C THR A 27 9.16 -10.28 -0.50
N GLU A 28 8.10 -9.75 -1.11
CA GLU A 28 7.70 -10.10 -2.48
C GLU A 28 8.84 -9.85 -3.48
N VAL A 29 9.46 -8.67 -3.43
CA VAL A 29 10.47 -8.27 -4.41
C VAL A 29 11.85 -8.89 -4.15
N LEU A 30 12.31 -8.90 -2.90
CA LEU A 30 13.68 -9.33 -2.56
C LEU A 30 13.79 -10.81 -2.24
N VAL A 31 12.69 -11.46 -1.82
CA VAL A 31 12.70 -12.87 -1.41
C VAL A 31 11.93 -13.73 -2.40
N LEU A 32 10.68 -13.39 -2.74
CA LEU A 32 9.89 -14.24 -3.64
C LEU A 32 10.38 -14.13 -5.09
N ALA A 33 10.52 -12.92 -5.65
CA ALA A 33 10.84 -12.77 -7.08
C ALA A 33 12.11 -13.53 -7.53
N PRO A 34 13.22 -13.56 -6.75
CA PRO A 34 14.38 -14.37 -7.11
C PRO A 34 14.14 -15.89 -7.17
N LEU A 35 13.16 -16.41 -6.42
CA LEU A 35 12.83 -17.83 -6.42
C LEU A 35 12.28 -18.31 -7.77
N ARG A 36 11.78 -17.40 -8.62
CA ARG A 36 11.34 -17.73 -9.99
C ARG A 36 12.46 -18.33 -10.84
N GLY A 37 13.72 -18.00 -10.57
CA GLY A 37 14.87 -18.59 -11.26
C GLY A 37 15.21 -20.02 -10.82
N VAL A 38 14.59 -20.51 -9.74
CA VAL A 38 14.89 -21.82 -9.13
C VAL A 38 13.69 -22.76 -9.18
N LEU A 39 12.47 -22.22 -9.10
CA LEU A 39 11.23 -22.97 -9.09
C LEU A 39 10.68 -23.17 -10.51
N THR A 40 9.84 -24.20 -10.68
CA THR A 40 9.00 -24.29 -11.88
C THR A 40 7.93 -23.18 -11.86
N GLU A 41 7.45 -22.76 -13.02
CA GLU A 41 6.43 -21.70 -13.12
C GLU A 41 5.13 -22.09 -12.37
N ASP A 42 4.75 -23.37 -12.36
CA ASP A 42 3.57 -23.85 -11.63
C ASP A 42 3.75 -23.76 -10.11
N GLU A 43 4.94 -24.09 -9.59
CA GLU A 43 5.26 -23.95 -8.16
C GLU A 43 5.26 -22.49 -7.73
N PHE A 44 5.91 -21.63 -8.52
CA PHE A 44 5.97 -20.19 -8.28
C PHE A 44 4.56 -19.59 -8.22
N CYS A 45 3.73 -19.88 -9.24
CA CYS A 45 2.35 -19.40 -9.31
C CYS A 45 1.52 -19.83 -8.09
N ARG A 46 1.65 -21.08 -7.64
CA ARG A 46 0.93 -21.57 -6.45
C ARG A 46 1.39 -20.85 -5.18
N ILE A 47 2.69 -20.70 -4.98
CA ILE A 47 3.25 -20.00 -3.81
C ILE A 47 2.78 -18.55 -3.78
N GLU A 48 2.92 -17.86 -4.91
CA GLU A 48 2.51 -16.46 -5.07
C GLU A 48 1.01 -16.30 -4.80
N PHE A 49 0.16 -17.15 -5.36
CA PHE A 49 -1.28 -17.11 -5.10
C PHE A 49 -1.63 -17.28 -3.62
N PHE A 50 -1.06 -18.28 -2.94
CA PHE A 50 -1.35 -18.52 -1.52
C PHE A 50 -0.83 -17.39 -0.64
N MET A 51 0.34 -16.85 -0.97
CA MET A 51 0.92 -15.71 -0.27
C MET A 51 0.08 -14.45 -0.48
N PHE A 52 -0.27 -14.11 -1.73
CA PHE A 52 -1.17 -13.01 -2.08
C PHE A 52 -2.49 -13.11 -1.32
N ARG A 53 -3.11 -14.29 -1.31
CA ARG A 53 -4.37 -14.54 -0.58
C ARG A 53 -4.21 -14.31 0.94
N ARG A 54 -3.10 -14.75 1.53
CA ARG A 54 -2.81 -14.55 2.95
C ARG A 54 -2.57 -13.08 3.28
N ILE A 55 -1.72 -12.43 2.49
CA ILE A 55 -1.38 -11.00 2.57
C ILE A 55 -2.66 -10.16 2.51
N ARG A 56 -3.51 -10.36 1.49
CA ARG A 56 -4.78 -9.64 1.33
C ARG A 56 -5.72 -9.77 2.52
N ARG A 57 -5.73 -10.92 3.19
CA ARG A 57 -6.55 -11.15 4.39
C ARG A 57 -6.02 -10.40 5.61
N THR A 58 -4.70 -10.28 5.74
CA THR A 58 -4.06 -9.61 6.88
C THR A 58 -3.96 -8.09 6.67
N TYR A 59 -3.86 -7.63 5.43
CA TYR A 59 -3.59 -6.24 5.07
C TYR A 59 -4.52 -5.20 5.67
N PRO A 60 -5.85 -5.36 5.72
CA PRO A 60 -6.75 -4.35 6.28
C PRO A 60 -6.38 -3.95 7.72
N LEU A 61 -5.80 -4.86 8.51
CA LEU A 61 -5.37 -4.60 9.87
C LEU A 61 -4.29 -3.52 9.97
N PHE A 62 -3.38 -3.45 9.00
CA PHE A 62 -2.28 -2.48 8.98
C PHE A 62 -2.54 -1.33 8.00
N LEU A 63 -3.20 -1.60 6.88
CA LEU A 63 -3.49 -0.61 5.84
C LEU A 63 -4.46 0.46 6.35
N LEU A 64 -5.56 0.08 7.01
CA LEU A 64 -6.53 1.04 7.51
C LEU A 64 -5.91 2.03 8.53
N PRO A 65 -5.21 1.58 9.58
CA PRO A 65 -4.54 2.52 10.48
C PRO A 65 -3.38 3.26 9.81
N LEU A 66 -2.64 2.67 8.86
CA LEU A 66 -1.57 3.35 8.12
C LEU A 66 -2.10 4.59 7.38
N TYR A 67 -3.14 4.40 6.56
CA TYR A 67 -3.73 5.51 5.82
C TYR A 67 -4.50 6.45 6.74
N GLY A 68 -5.27 5.92 7.70
CA GLY A 68 -6.00 6.75 8.67
C GLY A 68 -5.09 7.70 9.45
N SER A 69 -3.98 7.19 9.99
CA SER A 69 -2.97 8.01 10.65
C SER A 69 -2.26 8.96 9.69
N GLY A 70 -1.96 8.53 8.47
CA GLY A 70 -1.35 9.38 7.43
C GLY A 70 -2.23 10.58 7.05
N PHE A 71 -3.52 10.34 6.80
CA PHE A 71 -4.51 11.39 6.54
C PHE A 71 -4.67 12.32 7.74
N TRP A 72 -4.72 11.78 8.96
CA TRP A 72 -4.82 12.59 10.16
C TRP A 72 -3.61 13.51 10.34
N MET A 73 -2.39 13.01 10.16
CA MET A 73 -1.17 13.83 10.24
C MET A 73 -1.13 14.89 9.13
N TYR A 74 -1.54 14.54 7.90
CA TYR A 74 -1.65 15.51 6.81
C TYR A 74 -2.63 16.63 7.17
N ALA A 75 -3.82 16.28 7.64
CA ALA A 75 -4.84 17.23 8.05
C ALA A 75 -4.37 18.11 9.23
N HIS A 76 -3.65 17.54 10.19
CA HIS A 76 -3.08 18.27 11.31
C HIS A 76 -2.16 19.41 10.84
N TYR A 77 -1.19 19.12 9.96
CA TYR A 77 -0.30 20.15 9.41
C TYR A 77 -1.02 21.12 8.48
N TYR A 78 -1.93 20.62 7.64
CA TYR A 78 -2.71 21.46 6.72
C TYR A 78 -3.60 22.46 7.47
N SER A 79 -4.16 22.07 8.61
CA SER A 79 -5.05 22.93 9.41
C SER A 79 -4.39 24.18 9.97
N GLY A 80 -3.05 24.20 10.04
CA GLY A 80 -2.26 25.37 10.45
C GLY A 80 -1.92 26.32 9.30
N SER A 81 -2.37 26.04 8.07
CA SER A 81 -2.12 26.87 6.88
C SER A 81 -3.36 27.64 6.44
N GLU A 82 -3.18 28.79 5.78
CA GLU A 82 -4.29 29.60 5.26
C GLU A 82 -4.95 28.98 4.01
N GLY A 83 -4.32 27.97 3.42
CA GLY A 83 -4.84 27.20 2.29
C GLY A 83 -3.74 26.43 1.57
N LEU A 84 -4.14 25.65 0.55
CA LEU A 84 -3.20 24.79 -0.17
C LEU A 84 -2.04 25.56 -0.81
N GLY A 85 -2.30 26.75 -1.37
CA GLY A 85 -1.27 27.57 -2.01
C GLY A 85 -0.17 28.00 -1.03
N ASP A 86 -0.57 28.45 0.17
CA ASP A 86 0.36 28.80 1.25
C ASP A 86 1.11 27.57 1.76
N PHE A 87 0.40 26.45 1.97
CA PHE A 87 0.98 25.21 2.43
C PHE A 87 2.08 24.66 1.50
N VAL A 88 1.80 24.57 0.20
CA VAL A 88 2.77 24.05 -0.79
C VAL A 88 3.86 25.05 -1.16
N SER A 89 3.77 26.29 -0.70
CA SER A 89 4.85 27.28 -0.83
C SER A 89 6.03 26.94 0.08
N THR A 90 5.77 26.22 1.18
CA THR A 90 6.80 25.72 2.10
C THR A 90 7.40 24.41 1.60
N SER A 91 8.71 24.21 1.80
CA SER A 91 9.37 22.93 1.44
C SER A 91 8.73 21.75 2.17
N PHE A 92 8.39 21.92 3.45
CA PHE A 92 7.71 20.90 4.25
C PHE A 92 6.35 20.51 3.65
N GLY A 93 5.46 21.50 3.43
CA GLY A 93 4.12 21.26 2.91
C GLY A 93 4.14 20.66 1.51
N LEU A 94 5.03 21.14 0.62
CA LEU A 94 5.21 20.56 -0.70
C LEU A 94 5.61 19.08 -0.63
N LEU A 95 6.65 18.74 0.15
CA LEU A 95 7.13 17.37 0.29
C LEU A 95 6.07 16.46 0.93
N LEU A 96 5.33 16.98 1.90
CA LEU A 96 4.24 16.26 2.55
C LEU A 96 3.08 15.99 1.58
N THR A 97 2.71 16.96 0.73
CA THR A 97 1.72 16.77 -0.34
C THR A 97 2.19 15.76 -1.37
N ILE A 98 3.45 15.83 -1.83
CA ILE A 98 4.01 14.83 -2.76
C ILE A 98 3.99 13.44 -2.12
N LYS A 99 4.43 13.31 -0.87
CA LYS A 99 4.41 12.04 -0.12
C LYS A 99 2.98 11.48 -0.05
N MET A 100 1.99 12.34 0.20
CA MET A 100 0.59 11.95 0.25
C MET A 100 0.08 11.49 -1.12
N THR A 101 0.43 12.19 -2.20
CA THR A 101 0.09 11.77 -3.58
C THR A 101 0.71 10.41 -3.92
N LEU A 102 1.98 10.17 -3.58
CA LEU A 102 2.61 8.86 -3.78
C LEU A 102 1.94 7.76 -2.96
N ALA A 103 1.57 8.05 -1.71
CA ALA A 103 0.82 7.11 -0.88
C ALA A 103 -0.54 6.77 -1.49
N LEU A 104 -1.26 7.75 -2.06
CA LEU A 104 -2.52 7.48 -2.77
C LEU A 104 -2.30 6.67 -4.05
N GLY A 105 -1.24 6.93 -4.81
CA GLY A 105 -0.87 6.11 -5.97
C GLY A 105 -0.57 4.67 -5.58
N MET A 106 0.19 4.47 -4.51
CA MET A 106 0.43 3.16 -3.91
C MET A 106 -0.88 2.49 -3.51
N PHE A 107 -1.79 3.20 -2.82
CA PHE A 107 -3.10 2.69 -2.44
C PHE A 107 -3.88 2.20 -3.65
N SER A 108 -3.88 2.96 -4.75
CA SER A 108 -4.56 2.58 -5.99
C SER A 108 -4.01 1.27 -6.57
N ILE A 109 -2.69 1.05 -6.57
CA ILE A 109 -2.09 -0.22 -6.99
C ILE A 109 -2.64 -1.37 -6.15
N PHE A 110 -2.65 -1.21 -4.82
CA PHE A 110 -3.17 -2.23 -3.90
C PHE A 110 -4.68 -2.46 -4.02
N ALA A 111 -5.46 -1.40 -4.21
CA ALA A 111 -6.90 -1.49 -4.37
C ALA A 111 -7.28 -2.23 -5.66
N LEU A 112 -6.52 -1.99 -6.74
CA LEU A 112 -6.75 -2.58 -8.05
C LEU A 112 -6.09 -3.95 -8.24
N ALA A 113 -5.17 -4.36 -7.38
CA ALA A 113 -4.44 -5.63 -7.49
C ALA A 113 -5.35 -6.86 -7.75
N PRO A 114 -6.47 -7.09 -7.04
CA PRO A 114 -7.34 -8.24 -7.32
C PRO A 114 -7.92 -8.23 -8.74
N HIS A 115 -8.21 -7.05 -9.29
CA HIS A 115 -8.72 -6.92 -10.65
C HIS A 115 -7.63 -7.14 -11.71
N VAL A 116 -6.40 -6.74 -11.40
CA VAL A 116 -5.26 -6.90 -12.30
C VAL A 116 -4.77 -8.35 -12.35
N PHE A 117 -4.67 -9.01 -11.19
CA PHE A 117 -4.13 -10.37 -11.07
C PHE A 117 -5.19 -11.46 -11.24
N MET A 118 -6.47 -11.17 -10.96
CA MET A 118 -7.58 -12.14 -11.08
C MET A 118 -8.79 -11.55 -11.84
N PRO A 119 -8.63 -11.13 -13.10
CA PRO A 119 -9.66 -10.43 -13.85
C PRO A 119 -10.91 -11.30 -14.12
N LYS A 120 -10.74 -12.62 -14.23
CA LYS A 120 -11.83 -13.56 -14.57
C LYS A 120 -12.78 -13.84 -13.40
N VAL A 121 -12.28 -13.81 -12.17
CA VAL A 121 -13.06 -14.10 -10.95
C VAL A 121 -13.83 -12.86 -10.45
N GLY A 122 -13.31 -11.66 -10.71
CA GLY A 122 -13.95 -10.38 -10.39
C GLY A 122 -15.18 -10.02 -11.24
N ALA A 123 -15.57 -10.86 -12.21
CA ALA A 123 -16.71 -10.65 -13.12
C ALA A 123 -18.08 -11.04 -12.51
N GLY A 124 -18.23 -10.91 -11.18
CA GLY A 124 -19.51 -11.14 -10.50
C GLY A 124 -20.60 -10.13 -10.92
N LYS A 125 -21.85 -10.59 -11.01
CA LYS A 125 -23.01 -9.83 -11.52
C LYS A 125 -23.45 -8.64 -10.65
N ASN A 126 -22.98 -8.52 -9.40
CA ASN A 126 -23.43 -7.50 -8.43
C ASN A 126 -22.26 -6.82 -7.69
N ALA A 127 -22.44 -5.54 -7.35
CA ALA A 127 -21.42 -4.68 -6.73
C ALA A 127 -20.89 -5.21 -5.38
N TRP A 128 -21.75 -5.89 -4.61
CA TRP A 128 -21.38 -6.50 -3.33
C TRP A 128 -20.39 -7.66 -3.48
N THR A 129 -20.55 -8.49 -4.51
CA THR A 129 -19.62 -9.61 -4.76
C THR A 129 -18.30 -9.09 -5.34
N LYS A 130 -18.32 -8.00 -6.11
CA LYS A 130 -17.09 -7.28 -6.49
C LYS A 130 -16.35 -6.74 -5.26
N ALA A 131 -17.05 -6.07 -4.35
CA ALA A 131 -16.46 -5.57 -3.10
C ALA A 131 -15.91 -6.69 -2.22
N LYS A 132 -16.65 -7.81 -2.10
CA LYS A 132 -16.15 -9.01 -1.42
C LYS A 132 -14.93 -9.62 -2.09
N HIS A 133 -14.88 -9.67 -3.42
CA HIS A 133 -13.70 -10.14 -4.16
C HIS A 133 -12.48 -9.25 -3.93
N MET A 134 -12.68 -7.94 -3.75
CA MET A 134 -11.60 -7.05 -3.35
C MET A 134 -11.08 -7.41 -1.96
N LEU A 135 -11.95 -7.64 -0.97
CA LEU A 135 -11.52 -7.90 0.41
C LEU A 135 -11.05 -9.35 0.65
N ILE A 136 -11.68 -10.30 -0.02
CA ILE A 136 -11.46 -11.73 0.10
C ILE A 136 -11.26 -12.26 -1.31
N VAL A 137 -10.01 -12.60 -1.62
CA VAL A 137 -9.65 -13.18 -2.91
C VAL A 137 -10.41 -14.51 -3.09
N LEU A 138 -11.30 -14.54 -4.08
CA LEU A 138 -12.04 -15.74 -4.51
C LEU A 138 -11.32 -16.34 -5.73
N GLY A 139 -11.51 -17.63 -5.99
CA GLY A 139 -10.87 -18.34 -7.12
C GLY A 139 -9.72 -19.24 -6.71
N GLY A 140 -9.10 -19.87 -7.71
CA GLY A 140 -7.97 -20.79 -7.56
C GLY A 140 -6.67 -20.26 -8.17
N PRO A 141 -5.54 -20.96 -7.97
CA PRO A 141 -4.25 -20.62 -8.58
C PRO A 141 -4.32 -20.50 -10.11
N GLU A 142 -5.19 -21.27 -10.76
CA GLU A 142 -5.41 -21.28 -12.21
C GLU A 142 -5.96 -19.96 -12.77
N ASP A 143 -6.58 -19.13 -11.94
CA ASP A 143 -7.13 -17.83 -12.32
C ASP A 143 -6.12 -16.68 -12.15
N PHE A 144 -4.96 -16.98 -11.56
CA PHE A 144 -3.99 -15.99 -11.11
C PHE A 144 -2.93 -15.74 -12.20
N ARG A 145 -2.69 -14.45 -12.50
CA ARG A 145 -1.77 -14.02 -13.55
C ARG A 145 -0.42 -13.56 -13.00
N THR A 146 0.65 -14.26 -13.35
CA THR A 146 2.03 -13.94 -12.93
C THR A 146 2.78 -13.05 -13.94
N ASP A 147 2.24 -12.84 -15.15
CA ASP A 147 2.93 -12.11 -16.24
C ASP A 147 3.17 -10.62 -15.95
N ARG A 148 2.43 -10.05 -14.99
CA ARG A 148 2.55 -8.65 -14.55
C ARG A 148 3.14 -8.50 -13.15
N PHE A 149 3.55 -9.61 -12.56
CA PHE A 149 4.03 -9.67 -11.18
C PHE A 149 5.20 -8.73 -10.96
N ASP A 150 6.27 -8.91 -11.74
CA ASP A 150 7.53 -8.18 -11.57
C ASP A 150 7.29 -6.67 -11.69
N GLY A 151 6.74 -6.21 -12.82
CA GLY A 151 6.57 -4.77 -13.06
C GLY A 151 5.76 -4.05 -11.99
N ILE A 152 4.66 -4.64 -11.52
CA ILE A 152 3.78 -4.01 -10.52
C ILE A 152 4.42 -4.03 -9.13
N HIS A 153 5.06 -5.13 -8.73
CA HIS A 153 5.69 -5.23 -7.41
C HIS A 153 6.94 -4.36 -7.32
N TYR A 154 7.77 -4.29 -8.36
CA TYR A 154 8.91 -3.36 -8.42
C TYR A 154 8.44 -1.90 -8.41
N LEU A 155 7.35 -1.55 -9.11
CA LEU A 155 6.76 -0.22 -9.04
C LEU A 155 6.27 0.13 -7.63
N ALA A 156 5.54 -0.79 -6.99
CA ALA A 156 5.09 -0.62 -5.61
C ALA A 156 6.29 -0.46 -4.67
N PHE A 157 7.32 -1.29 -4.81
CA PHE A 157 8.54 -1.18 -4.01
C PHE A 157 9.25 0.17 -4.19
N ALA A 158 9.40 0.64 -5.43
CA ALA A 158 9.98 1.95 -5.73
C ALA A 158 9.17 3.11 -5.13
N LEU A 159 7.84 3.07 -5.24
CA LEU A 159 6.96 4.04 -4.60
C LEU A 159 7.12 4.02 -3.07
N GLY A 160 7.21 2.82 -2.47
CA GLY A 160 7.42 2.65 -1.04
C GLY A 160 8.73 3.25 -0.55
N LEU A 161 9.83 3.01 -1.27
CA LEU A 161 11.11 3.64 -1.00
C LEU A 161 11.05 5.17 -1.16
N GLY A 162 10.40 5.66 -2.23
CA GLY A 162 10.19 7.08 -2.45
C GLY A 162 9.46 7.76 -1.29
N ILE A 163 8.40 7.12 -0.77
CA ILE A 163 7.65 7.62 0.39
C ILE A 163 8.53 7.71 1.64
N ILE A 164 9.41 6.72 1.88
CA ILE A 164 10.35 6.74 3.01
C ILE A 164 11.39 7.85 2.86
N ILE A 165 11.97 7.98 1.67
CA ILE A 165 12.98 9.00 1.39
C ILE A 165 12.37 10.40 1.60
N LEU A 166 11.18 10.66 1.04
CA LEU A 166 10.46 11.92 1.26
C LEU A 166 10.12 12.14 2.75
N ALA A 167 9.71 11.09 3.46
CA ALA A 167 9.44 11.17 4.89
C ALA A 167 10.67 11.59 5.69
N LYS A 168 11.88 11.26 5.24
CA LYS A 168 13.11 11.71 5.90
C LYS A 168 13.53 13.09 5.45
N LEU A 169 13.44 13.39 4.15
CA LEU A 169 13.81 14.67 3.57
C LEU A 169 12.99 15.83 4.13
N MET A 170 11.70 15.64 4.40
CA MET A 170 10.83 16.69 4.95
C MET A 170 11.27 17.22 6.33
N PHE A 171 12.08 16.48 7.07
CA PHE A 171 12.60 16.91 8.39
C PHE A 171 14.06 17.36 8.33
N ILE A 172 14.71 17.28 7.16
CA ILE A 172 16.10 17.69 6.95
C ILE A 172 16.17 19.04 6.23
N LEU A 173 15.24 19.28 5.30
CA LEU A 173 15.10 20.51 4.52
C LEU A 173 14.22 21.52 5.24
#